data_AF-A0A9E6PPT3-F1
#
_entry.id   AF-A0A9E6PPT3-F1
#
_cell.length_a   1.000
_cell.length_b   1.000
_cell.length_c   1.000
_cell.angle_alpha   90.00
_cell.angle_beta   90.00
_cell.angle_gamma   90.00
#
_symmetry.space_group_name_H-M   'P 1'
#
loop_
_entity.id
_entity.type
_entity.pdbx_description
1 polymer ?
#
loop_
_entity_poly.entity_id
_entity_poly.type
_entity_poly.pdbx_seq_one_letter_code
_entity_poly.pdbx_strand_id
1 'polypeptide(L)'
;MSVVACQSFAALEEARSFLERNPDIEMFELFIVDNNGVPRGKLLHRDELLAVYASGRPLPSTILGLTLNGDDVENSGLVWDVGDIDCRAYPIAGSLQRMPWRLIPTAAVQVGMHPTEGLPAAVADPRQLLARVVGQLQAEGYYPVMAAELEFYLLDRQRDGNGRPQPARDADGGRPRATQVYGLRELEQIEPFLADLYEACKLQGIPARTAISEYAPGQVEITLEHRADALQAMDEAVRYKRLVKGVAHKHGMIACFMAKPFDDLAGTGMHMHVSLADSEGRNLFASEAAEGTPLLKQAVGGLLATLLDSLLLFCPNANSYRRFQSNSYAPLAATWGVDNRTVSLRVPGGPATSRHIEHRICGADANPYLAAAAILAGIHRGIVGQLDPGAPVEGNGYAQAGERLPTDWLTSLRALEGSAWARDTFGSEFLGVYLAVKRAEYRQFMGEVGEQDWRWYLHQA
;
A
#
# COMPACT_ATOMS: atom_id res chain seq x y z
N MET A 1 -2.60 29.52 10.66
CA MET A 1 -3.73 28.61 10.96
C MET A 1 -4.07 27.88 9.68
N SER A 2 -3.46 26.72 9.45
CA SER A 2 -3.59 26.00 8.18
C SER A 2 -4.95 25.34 8.10
N VAL A 3 -5.60 25.48 6.94
CA VAL A 3 -6.77 24.69 6.57
C VAL A 3 -6.28 23.25 6.37
N VAL A 4 -6.29 22.45 7.44
CA VAL A 4 -6.17 21.00 7.33
C VAL A 4 -7.41 20.56 6.56
N ALA A 5 -7.23 19.94 5.39
CA ALA A 5 -8.34 19.29 4.68
C ALA A 5 -9.05 18.40 5.71
N CYS A 6 -10.28 18.79 6.06
CA CYS A 6 -10.95 18.26 7.24
C CYS A 6 -11.19 16.76 7.03
N GLN A 7 -10.53 15.93 7.84
CA GLN A 7 -10.80 14.51 7.91
C GLN A 7 -12.28 14.32 8.26
N SER A 8 -13.09 13.90 7.29
CA SER A 8 -14.51 13.68 7.53
C SER A 8 -14.71 12.35 8.24
N PHE A 9 -14.79 12.41 9.57
CA PHE A 9 -15.31 11.29 10.33
C PHE A 9 -16.80 11.11 10.04
N ALA A 10 -17.26 9.86 10.10
CA ALA A 10 -18.60 9.48 9.72
C ALA A 10 -19.64 10.04 10.69
N ALA A 11 -20.78 10.46 10.16
CA ALA A 11 -21.92 10.86 10.98
C ALA A 11 -22.62 9.64 11.57
N LEU A 12 -23.19 9.77 12.77
CA LEU A 12 -23.97 8.72 13.45
C LEU A 12 -25.10 8.14 12.58
N GLU A 13 -25.64 8.95 11.67
CA GLU A 13 -26.71 8.56 10.76
C GLU A 13 -26.28 7.46 9.78
N GLU A 14 -24.99 7.42 9.39
CA GLU A 14 -24.44 6.34 8.56
C GLU A 14 -24.61 4.99 9.24
N ALA A 15 -24.28 4.91 10.54
CA ALA A 15 -24.40 3.69 11.32
C ALA A 15 -25.86 3.26 11.50
N ARG A 16 -26.78 4.20 11.76
CA ARG A 16 -28.22 3.92 11.87
C ARG A 16 -28.78 3.36 10.57
N SER A 17 -28.53 4.07 9.47
CA SER A 17 -28.93 3.65 8.13
C SER A 17 -28.34 2.31 7.73
N PHE A 18 -27.12 1.99 8.19
CA PHE A 18 -26.51 0.67 7.97
C PHE A 18 -27.22 -0.42 8.77
N LEU A 19 -27.46 -0.21 10.07
CA LEU A 19 -28.11 -1.20 10.94
C LEU A 19 -29.53 -1.54 10.47
N GLU A 20 -30.28 -0.55 9.97
CA GLU A 20 -31.63 -0.74 9.42
C GLU A 20 -31.62 -1.61 8.16
N ARG A 21 -30.68 -1.37 7.25
CA ARG A 21 -30.53 -2.16 6.00
C ARG A 21 -29.92 -3.54 6.23
N ASN A 22 -29.25 -3.74 7.36
CA ASN A 22 -28.51 -4.95 7.69
C ASN A 22 -28.93 -5.48 9.08
N PRO A 23 -30.20 -5.89 9.24
CA PRO A 23 -30.74 -6.33 10.53
C PRO A 23 -30.08 -7.62 11.04
N ASP A 24 -29.46 -8.38 10.14
CA ASP A 24 -28.82 -9.67 10.41
C ASP A 24 -27.37 -9.56 10.88
N ILE A 25 -26.72 -8.38 10.77
CA ILE A 25 -25.32 -8.21 11.22
C ILE A 25 -25.24 -8.29 12.74
N GLU A 26 -24.37 -9.17 13.25
CA GLU A 26 -24.20 -9.43 14.68
C GLU A 26 -22.93 -8.78 15.24
N MET A 27 -21.89 -8.65 14.41
CA MET A 27 -20.57 -8.19 14.82
C MET A 27 -20.02 -7.09 13.92
N PHE A 28 -19.18 -6.22 14.48
CA PHE A 28 -18.45 -5.19 13.77
C PHE A 28 -16.95 -5.32 14.02
N GLU A 29 -16.16 -5.44 12.96
CA GLU A 29 -14.71 -5.33 13.05
C GLU A 29 -14.30 -3.87 12.86
N LEU A 30 -13.91 -3.23 13.96
CA LEU A 30 -13.31 -1.90 13.96
C LEU A 30 -11.81 -2.05 13.72
N PHE A 31 -11.27 -1.40 12.69
CA PHE A 31 -9.84 -1.50 12.38
C PHE A 31 -9.21 -0.17 11.95
N ILE A 32 -7.95 0.00 12.33
CA ILE A 32 -7.03 1.06 11.87
C ILE A 32 -5.85 0.41 11.16
N VAL A 33 -5.16 1.15 10.30
CA VAL A 33 -3.96 0.66 9.60
C VAL A 33 -2.71 1.22 10.28
N ASP A 34 -1.87 0.34 10.79
CA ASP A 34 -0.59 0.74 11.41
C ASP A 34 0.48 1.10 10.37
N ASN A 35 1.66 1.52 10.84
CA ASN A 35 2.80 1.88 10.00
C ASN A 35 3.27 0.78 9.04
N ASN A 36 2.95 -0.48 9.32
CA ASN A 36 3.27 -1.63 8.49
C ASN A 36 2.19 -1.96 7.46
N GLY A 37 1.09 -1.20 7.41
CA GLY A 37 -0.04 -1.53 6.55
C GLY A 37 -0.88 -2.69 7.11
N VAL A 38 -0.69 -3.06 8.39
CA VAL A 38 -1.42 -4.15 9.03
C VAL A 38 -2.71 -3.57 9.65
N PRO A 39 -3.89 -4.16 9.36
CA PRO A 39 -5.11 -3.78 10.06
C PRO A 39 -5.05 -4.28 11.51
N ARG A 40 -5.12 -3.34 12.47
CA ARG A 40 -5.17 -3.58 13.91
C ARG A 40 -6.50 -3.09 14.44
N GLY A 41 -7.09 -3.75 15.45
CA GLY A 41 -8.45 -3.39 15.82
C GLY A 41 -9.13 -4.25 16.87
N LYS A 42 -10.45 -4.09 16.97
CA LYS A 42 -11.32 -4.75 17.95
C LYS A 42 -12.53 -5.35 17.21
N LEU A 43 -12.97 -6.52 17.66
CA LEU A 43 -14.27 -7.08 17.27
C LEU A 43 -15.31 -6.62 18.29
N LEU A 44 -16.41 -6.04 17.83
CA LEU A 44 -17.45 -5.41 18.62
C LEU A 44 -18.78 -6.12 18.42
N HIS A 45 -19.63 -6.13 19.44
CA HIS A 45 -21.02 -6.55 19.30
C HIS A 45 -21.87 -5.47 18.65
N ARG A 46 -23.01 -5.86 18.08
CA ARG A 46 -23.90 -4.96 17.32
C ARG A 46 -24.32 -3.70 18.10
N ASP A 47 -24.58 -3.84 19.38
CA ASP A 47 -25.02 -2.77 20.28
C ASP A 47 -23.93 -1.72 20.57
N GLU A 48 -22.66 -2.04 20.35
CA GLU A 48 -21.55 -1.10 20.52
C GLU A 48 -21.39 -0.11 19.36
N LEU A 49 -21.93 -0.39 18.16
CA LEU A 49 -21.65 0.40 16.95
C LEU A 49 -22.02 1.88 17.10
N LEU A 50 -23.21 2.17 17.63
CA LEU A 50 -23.69 3.56 17.74
C LEU A 50 -22.82 4.39 18.71
N ALA A 51 -22.29 3.77 19.76
CA ALA A 51 -21.40 4.44 20.72
C ALA A 51 -20.06 4.82 20.07
N VAL A 52 -19.53 3.96 19.19
CA VAL A 52 -18.31 4.24 18.41
C VAL A 52 -18.51 5.49 17.54
N TYR A 53 -19.64 5.60 16.84
CA TYR A 53 -19.94 6.76 16.00
C TYR A 53 -20.23 8.04 16.80
N ALA A 54 -20.75 7.91 18.02
CA ALA A 54 -21.10 9.07 18.85
C ALA A 54 -19.91 9.66 19.62
N SER A 55 -18.97 8.82 20.08
CA SER A 55 -17.92 9.23 21.03
C SER A 55 -16.52 8.66 20.72
N GLY A 56 -16.36 8.04 19.54
CA GLY A 56 -15.15 7.35 19.16
C GLY A 56 -14.93 6.05 19.94
N ARG A 57 -13.88 5.32 19.57
CA ARG A 57 -13.40 4.15 20.32
C ARG A 57 -11.98 4.44 20.83
N PRO A 58 -11.69 4.20 22.11
CA PRO A 58 -10.32 4.28 22.60
C PRO A 58 -9.51 3.10 22.06
N LEU A 59 -8.32 3.39 21.55
CA LEU A 59 -7.30 2.45 21.13
C LEU A 59 -5.98 2.81 21.83
N PRO A 60 -5.19 1.83 22.28
CA PRO A 60 -3.93 2.10 22.96
C PRO A 60 -2.98 2.87 22.05
N SER A 61 -2.20 3.80 22.60
CA SER A 61 -1.32 4.66 21.80
C SER A 61 -0.30 3.86 20.98
N THR A 62 0.12 2.71 21.51
CA THR A 62 1.02 1.75 20.85
C THR A 62 0.50 1.19 19.54
N ILE A 63 -0.80 1.23 19.25
CA ILE A 63 -1.39 0.56 18.07
C ILE A 63 -0.79 1.02 16.74
N LEU A 64 -0.23 2.24 16.68
CA LEU A 64 0.45 2.80 15.51
C LEU A 64 1.98 2.65 15.54
N GLY A 65 2.54 2.10 16.63
CA GLY A 65 3.97 1.92 16.88
C GLY A 65 4.41 0.46 17.03
N LEU A 66 3.63 -0.50 16.53
CA LEU A 66 3.96 -1.93 16.64
C LEU A 66 4.88 -2.42 15.50
N THR A 67 5.68 -3.44 15.78
CA THR A 67 6.37 -4.23 14.74
C THR A 67 5.35 -4.96 13.85
N LEU A 68 5.81 -5.50 12.71
CA LEU A 68 4.99 -6.33 11.82
C LEU A 68 4.34 -7.51 12.58
N ASN A 69 5.04 -8.09 13.56
CA ASN A 69 4.54 -9.18 14.39
C ASN A 69 3.58 -8.72 15.50
N GLY A 70 3.48 -7.41 15.73
CA GLY A 70 2.62 -6.82 16.77
C GLY A 70 3.33 -6.61 18.10
N ASP A 71 4.66 -6.62 18.13
CA ASP A 71 5.43 -6.36 19.35
C ASP A 71 5.54 -4.84 19.62
N ASP A 72 5.56 -4.47 20.90
CA ASP A 72 5.78 -3.08 21.32
C ASP A 72 7.19 -2.61 20.96
N VAL A 73 7.29 -1.35 20.55
CA VAL A 73 8.57 -0.69 20.25
C VAL A 73 8.82 0.40 21.27
N GLU A 74 9.67 0.11 22.26
CA GLU A 74 9.88 0.97 23.44
C GLU A 74 10.27 2.40 23.07
N ASN A 75 11.17 2.57 22.09
CA ASN A 75 11.67 3.89 21.67
C ASN A 75 10.74 4.61 20.67
N SER A 76 9.50 4.14 20.49
CA SER A 76 8.52 4.83 19.64
C SER A 76 7.97 6.11 20.28
N GLY A 77 8.08 6.27 21.59
CA GLY A 77 7.40 7.34 22.33
C GLY A 77 5.91 7.07 22.57
N LEU A 78 5.38 5.93 22.11
CA LEU A 78 3.95 5.59 22.22
C LEU A 78 3.65 4.49 23.25
N VAL A 79 4.68 3.88 23.84
CA VAL A 79 4.56 2.83 24.85
C VAL A 79 4.80 3.42 26.24
N TRP A 80 5.99 3.25 26.82
CA TRP A 80 6.31 3.55 28.21
C TRP A 80 6.38 5.05 28.52
N ASP A 81 6.82 5.87 27.56
CA ASP A 81 6.96 7.32 27.74
C ASP A 81 5.62 8.01 28.05
N VAL A 82 4.52 7.41 27.60
CA VAL A 82 3.16 7.94 27.75
C VAL A 82 2.24 6.99 28.53
N GLY A 83 2.75 5.84 28.96
CA GLY A 83 1.99 4.83 29.70
C GLY A 83 0.92 4.09 28.87
N ASP A 84 1.13 3.95 27.56
CA ASP A 84 0.21 3.33 26.60
C ASP A 84 -1.25 3.82 26.74
N ILE A 85 -1.42 5.14 26.81
CA ILE A 85 -2.74 5.74 27.04
C ILE A 85 -3.69 5.52 25.86
N ASP A 86 -4.97 5.40 26.20
CA ASP A 86 -6.04 5.31 25.22
C ASP A 86 -6.17 6.62 24.41
N CYS A 87 -6.05 6.49 23.10
CA CYS A 87 -6.21 7.52 22.08
C CYS A 87 -7.55 7.32 21.36
N ARG A 88 -8.30 8.40 21.08
CA ARG A 88 -9.60 8.30 20.42
C ARG A 88 -9.46 8.13 18.90
N ALA A 89 -10.07 7.07 18.38
CA ALA A 89 -10.25 6.84 16.94
C ALA A 89 -11.73 6.92 16.56
N TYR A 90 -12.01 7.45 15.37
CA TYR A 90 -13.37 7.65 14.87
C TYR A 90 -13.57 6.98 13.50
N PRO A 91 -14.78 6.47 13.21
CA PRO A 91 -15.12 5.91 11.91
C PRO A 91 -14.85 6.86 10.75
N ILE A 92 -14.23 6.33 9.69
CA ILE A 92 -14.07 7.03 8.42
C ILE A 92 -15.37 6.93 7.63
N ALA A 93 -15.85 8.06 7.11
CA ALA A 93 -17.09 8.12 6.33
C ALA A 93 -17.08 7.12 5.15
N GLY A 94 -18.19 6.40 4.96
CA GLY A 94 -18.37 5.43 3.89
C GLY A 94 -17.61 4.10 4.06
N SER A 95 -16.87 3.92 5.16
CA SER A 95 -16.06 2.72 5.40
C SER A 95 -16.81 1.54 6.02
N LEU A 96 -18.04 1.76 6.52
CA LEU A 96 -18.86 0.72 7.13
C LEU A 96 -19.47 -0.21 6.06
N GLN A 97 -18.89 -1.40 5.93
CA GLN A 97 -19.20 -2.32 4.84
C GLN A 97 -19.30 -3.78 5.32
N ARG A 98 -20.17 -4.59 4.70
CA ARG A 98 -20.30 -6.02 5.05
C ARG A 98 -19.02 -6.81 4.70
N MET A 99 -18.74 -7.87 5.45
CA MET A 99 -17.67 -8.82 5.17
C MET A 99 -18.26 -10.19 4.74
N PRO A 100 -18.54 -10.40 3.44
CA PRO A 100 -19.25 -11.60 2.95
C PRO A 100 -18.48 -12.92 3.12
N TRP A 101 -17.21 -12.87 3.54
CA TRP A 101 -16.37 -14.05 3.81
C TRP A 101 -16.38 -14.49 5.28
N ARG A 102 -17.17 -13.85 6.16
CA ARG A 102 -17.24 -14.18 7.58
C ARG A 102 -18.36 -15.19 7.85
N LEU A 103 -18.10 -16.11 8.79
CA LEU A 103 -19.09 -17.11 9.21
C LEU A 103 -20.23 -16.50 10.04
N ILE A 104 -19.87 -15.63 10.99
CA ILE A 104 -20.84 -14.80 11.71
C ILE A 104 -21.12 -13.58 10.83
N PRO A 105 -22.39 -13.19 10.59
CA PRO A 105 -22.73 -11.95 9.89
C PRO A 105 -21.99 -10.75 10.49
N THR A 106 -20.96 -10.29 9.78
CA THR A 106 -20.01 -9.28 10.28
C THR A 106 -19.88 -8.16 9.25
N ALA A 107 -19.76 -6.92 9.74
CA ALA A 107 -19.34 -5.78 8.94
C ALA A 107 -18.01 -5.23 9.47
N ALA A 108 -17.25 -4.52 8.65
CA ALA A 108 -16.05 -3.82 9.05
C ALA A 108 -16.28 -2.31 9.02
N VAL A 109 -15.64 -1.59 9.92
CA VAL A 109 -15.56 -0.13 9.92
C VAL A 109 -14.10 0.28 10.08
N GLN A 110 -13.62 1.08 9.13
CA GLN A 110 -12.27 1.63 9.21
C GLN A 110 -12.32 2.88 10.10
N VAL A 111 -11.33 3.04 10.98
CA VAL A 111 -11.19 4.23 11.81
C VAL A 111 -9.87 4.92 11.53
N GLY A 112 -9.81 6.22 11.80
CA GLY A 112 -8.57 6.98 11.91
C GLY A 112 -8.45 7.59 13.31
N MET A 113 -7.22 7.86 13.76
CA MET A 113 -7.03 8.60 15.01
C MET A 113 -7.62 10.01 14.86
N HIS A 114 -8.19 10.55 15.92
CA HIS A 114 -8.60 11.94 15.94
C HIS A 114 -7.37 12.85 16.03
N PRO A 115 -7.27 13.96 15.29
CA PRO A 115 -6.07 14.82 15.30
C PRO A 115 -5.66 15.38 16.68
N THR A 116 -6.62 15.56 17.59
CA THR A 116 -6.36 16.07 18.96
C THR A 116 -6.62 15.00 20.03
N GLU A 117 -7.83 14.46 20.11
CA GLU A 117 -8.20 13.38 21.05
C GLU A 117 -7.50 12.04 20.79
N GLY A 118 -6.86 11.86 19.63
CA GLY A 118 -6.05 10.69 19.30
C GLY A 118 -4.57 10.87 19.61
N LEU A 119 -4.16 12.01 20.18
CA LEU A 119 -2.78 12.21 20.64
C LEU A 119 -2.51 11.36 21.89
N PRO A 120 -1.28 10.83 22.04
CA PRO A 120 -0.10 11.07 21.21
C PRO A 120 -0.05 10.25 19.90
N ALA A 121 -0.86 9.20 19.75
CA ALA A 121 -0.76 8.27 18.62
C ALA A 121 -1.06 8.89 17.25
N ALA A 122 -1.91 9.92 17.19
CA ALA A 122 -2.34 10.55 15.94
C ALA A 122 -1.19 11.02 15.04
N VAL A 123 -0.03 11.40 15.61
CA VAL A 123 1.15 11.81 14.83
C VAL A 123 1.72 10.69 13.96
N ALA A 124 1.44 9.43 14.31
CA ALA A 124 1.90 8.24 13.64
C ALA A 124 0.85 7.63 12.68
N ASP A 125 -0.32 8.25 12.52
CA ASP A 125 -1.39 7.71 11.67
C ASP A 125 -1.04 7.90 10.17
N PRO A 126 -0.78 6.81 9.42
CA PRO A 126 -0.41 6.89 8.00
C PRO A 126 -1.46 7.60 7.14
N ARG A 127 -2.75 7.43 7.49
CA ARG A 127 -3.85 8.02 6.75
C ARG A 127 -3.89 9.53 6.97
N GLN A 128 -3.61 10.01 8.19
CA GLN A 128 -3.50 11.45 8.46
C GLN A 128 -2.30 12.06 7.73
N LEU A 129 -1.17 11.34 7.66
CA LEU A 129 0.00 11.78 6.90
C LEU A 129 -0.38 12.02 5.42
N LEU A 130 -1.04 11.05 4.79
CA LEU A 130 -1.50 11.22 3.40
C LEU A 130 -2.50 12.38 3.27
N ALA A 131 -3.48 12.48 4.16
CA ALA A 131 -4.46 13.57 4.14
C ALA A 131 -3.80 14.96 4.20
N ARG A 132 -2.75 15.11 5.00
CA ARG A 132 -1.98 16.35 5.09
C ARG A 132 -1.27 16.69 3.77
N VAL A 133 -0.60 15.71 3.15
CA VAL A 133 0.09 15.89 1.86
C VAL A 133 -0.89 16.23 0.74
N VAL A 134 -2.05 15.54 0.69
CA VAL A 134 -3.12 15.86 -0.26
C VAL A 134 -3.64 17.29 -0.04
N GLY A 135 -3.88 17.69 1.21
CA GLY A 135 -4.34 19.03 1.53
C GLY A 135 -3.35 20.15 1.14
N GLN A 136 -2.04 19.88 1.23
CA GLN A 136 -1.00 20.82 0.78
C GLN A 136 -1.07 21.04 -0.74
N LEU A 137 -1.17 19.96 -1.52
CA LEU A 137 -1.32 20.07 -2.98
C LEU A 137 -2.61 20.80 -3.38
N GLN A 138 -3.73 20.49 -2.70
CA GLN A 138 -5.02 21.14 -2.97
C GLN A 138 -4.98 22.65 -2.67
N ALA A 139 -4.27 23.06 -1.61
CA ALA A 139 -4.10 24.47 -1.27
C ALA A 139 -3.34 25.26 -2.37
N GLU A 140 -2.55 24.57 -3.19
CA GLU A 140 -1.82 25.12 -4.33
C GLU A 140 -2.57 24.94 -5.67
N GLY A 141 -3.80 24.40 -5.64
CA GLY A 141 -4.64 24.20 -6.83
C GLY A 141 -4.38 22.88 -7.57
N TYR A 142 -3.63 21.96 -6.98
CA TYR A 142 -3.39 20.62 -7.52
C TYR A 142 -4.26 19.58 -6.80
N TYR A 143 -5.04 18.83 -7.56
CA TYR A 143 -5.98 17.83 -7.05
C TYR A 143 -5.50 16.43 -7.45
N PRO A 144 -4.82 15.68 -6.57
CA PRO A 144 -4.21 14.41 -6.96
C PRO A 144 -5.26 13.35 -7.29
N VAL A 145 -5.11 12.72 -8.45
CA VAL A 145 -5.91 11.57 -8.90
C VAL A 145 -5.03 10.33 -8.79
N MET A 146 -5.49 9.29 -8.11
CA MET A 146 -4.68 8.07 -7.90
C MET A 146 -5.43 6.76 -8.14
N ALA A 147 -4.68 5.73 -8.52
CA ALA A 147 -5.09 4.33 -8.57
C ALA A 147 -3.93 3.42 -8.12
N ALA A 148 -4.27 2.21 -7.73
CA ALA A 148 -3.31 1.16 -7.42
C ALA A 148 -3.62 -0.12 -8.21
N GLU A 149 -2.59 -0.73 -8.77
CA GLU A 149 -2.59 -2.10 -9.28
C GLU A 149 -1.90 -2.96 -8.23
N LEU A 150 -2.57 -3.99 -7.70
CA LEU A 150 -2.00 -4.85 -6.68
C LEU A 150 -1.83 -6.26 -7.21
N GLU A 151 -0.57 -6.71 -7.25
CA GLU A 151 -0.22 -8.09 -7.52
C GLU A 151 -0.24 -8.93 -6.23
N PHE A 152 -0.66 -10.18 -6.33
CA PHE A 152 -0.60 -11.14 -5.24
C PHE A 152 -0.52 -12.57 -5.77
N TYR A 153 -0.03 -13.48 -4.92
CA TYR A 153 -0.11 -14.91 -5.18
C TYR A 153 -1.31 -15.51 -4.47
N LEU A 154 -1.99 -16.45 -5.14
CA LEU A 154 -2.86 -17.42 -4.47
C LEU A 154 -2.04 -18.66 -4.13
N LEU A 155 -1.92 -18.95 -2.84
CA LEU A 155 -1.11 -20.05 -2.31
C LEU A 155 -1.97 -21.13 -1.68
N ASP A 156 -1.48 -22.36 -1.74
CA ASP A 156 -2.06 -23.50 -1.04
C ASP A 156 -1.82 -23.37 0.48
N ARG A 157 -2.80 -23.81 1.28
CA ARG A 157 -2.63 -23.94 2.73
C ARG A 157 -1.66 -25.06 3.07
N GLN A 158 -1.60 -26.10 2.24
CA GLN A 158 -0.62 -27.16 2.35
C GLN A 158 0.73 -26.69 1.82
N ARG A 159 1.79 -26.93 2.58
CA ARG A 159 3.17 -26.72 2.14
C ARG A 159 3.61 -27.81 1.16
N ASP A 160 4.67 -27.55 0.40
CA ASP A 160 5.31 -28.56 -0.42
C ASP A 160 6.05 -29.62 0.43
N GLY A 161 6.69 -30.59 -0.23
CA GLY A 161 7.45 -31.65 0.46
C GLY A 161 8.63 -31.16 1.29
N ASN A 162 9.07 -29.92 1.10
CA ASN A 162 10.14 -29.27 1.85
C ASN A 162 9.61 -28.26 2.89
N GLY A 163 8.30 -28.21 3.12
CA GLY A 163 7.68 -27.28 4.05
C GLY A 163 7.56 -25.83 3.52
N ARG A 164 7.82 -25.58 2.23
CA ARG A 164 7.75 -24.25 1.62
C ARG A 164 6.34 -23.92 1.11
N PRO A 165 5.98 -22.63 0.97
CA PRO A 165 4.76 -22.24 0.27
C PRO A 165 4.73 -22.77 -1.16
N GLN A 166 3.54 -22.95 -1.73
CA GLN A 166 3.35 -23.38 -3.12
C GLN A 166 2.08 -22.73 -3.68
N PRO A 167 1.97 -22.51 -5.01
CA PRO A 167 0.76 -21.96 -5.64
C PRO A 167 -0.49 -22.75 -5.27
N ALA A 168 -1.66 -22.12 -5.21
CA ALA A 168 -2.94 -22.78 -4.96
C ALA A 168 -3.26 -23.84 -6.02
N ARG A 169 -4.21 -24.73 -5.74
CA ARG A 169 -4.67 -25.71 -6.73
C ARG A 169 -5.63 -25.06 -7.71
N ASP A 170 -5.55 -25.49 -8.96
CA ASP A 170 -6.52 -25.17 -9.98
C ASP A 170 -7.83 -25.94 -9.75
N ALA A 171 -8.93 -25.49 -10.37
CA ALA A 171 -10.22 -26.17 -10.29
C ALA A 171 -10.17 -27.63 -10.80
N ASP A 172 -9.26 -27.95 -11.72
CA ASP A 172 -9.01 -29.31 -12.21
C ASP A 172 -8.23 -30.20 -11.21
N GLY A 173 -7.85 -29.67 -10.04
CA GLY A 173 -7.08 -30.35 -9.01
C GLY A 173 -5.56 -30.33 -9.22
N GLY A 174 -5.13 -29.84 -10.38
CA GLY A 174 -3.74 -29.57 -10.74
C GLY A 174 -3.16 -28.37 -9.99
N ARG A 175 -1.98 -27.94 -10.43
CA ARG A 175 -1.29 -26.78 -9.88
C ARG A 175 -0.57 -26.05 -11.03
N PRO A 176 -0.61 -24.72 -11.07
CA PRO A 176 0.13 -23.97 -12.08
C PRO A 176 1.63 -24.16 -11.86
N ARG A 177 2.36 -24.39 -12.95
CA ARG A 177 3.82 -24.67 -12.92
C ARG A 177 4.65 -23.79 -13.85
N ALA A 178 4.04 -23.25 -14.89
CA ALA A 178 4.71 -22.43 -15.89
C ALA A 178 4.14 -21.01 -15.84
N THR A 179 4.98 -20.02 -16.15
CA THR A 179 4.53 -18.65 -16.37
C THR A 179 3.58 -18.61 -17.57
N GLN A 180 2.36 -18.10 -17.37
CA GLN A 180 1.30 -17.96 -18.37
C GLN A 180 0.70 -16.55 -18.26
N VAL A 181 1.50 -15.55 -18.62
CA VAL A 181 1.12 -14.13 -18.55
C VAL A 181 -0.04 -13.88 -19.50
N TYR A 182 -1.07 -13.16 -19.05
CA TYR A 182 -2.33 -12.97 -19.77
C TYR A 182 -3.06 -14.27 -20.12
N GLY A 183 -2.73 -15.39 -19.46
CA GLY A 183 -3.36 -16.68 -19.68
C GLY A 183 -4.80 -16.69 -19.19
N LEU A 184 -5.77 -16.74 -20.11
CA LEU A 184 -7.20 -16.81 -19.76
C LEU A 184 -7.55 -18.10 -19.01
N ARG A 185 -6.94 -19.23 -19.38
CA ARG A 185 -7.12 -20.51 -18.67
C ARG A 185 -6.79 -20.37 -17.19
N GLU A 186 -5.71 -19.66 -16.85
CA GLU A 186 -5.30 -19.51 -15.44
C GLU A 186 -6.35 -18.71 -14.64
N LEU A 187 -7.00 -17.73 -15.27
CA LEU A 187 -8.13 -17.01 -14.68
C LEU A 187 -9.40 -17.88 -14.57
N GLU A 188 -9.68 -18.71 -15.57
CA GLU A 188 -10.78 -19.69 -15.55
C GLU A 188 -10.63 -20.70 -14.42
N GLN A 189 -9.39 -21.16 -14.13
CA GLN A 189 -9.13 -22.11 -13.03
C GLN A 189 -9.42 -21.54 -11.64
N ILE A 190 -9.40 -20.22 -11.48
CA ILE A 190 -9.71 -19.52 -10.22
C ILE A 190 -11.03 -18.74 -10.28
N GLU A 191 -11.89 -19.02 -11.27
CA GLU A 191 -13.15 -18.31 -11.48
C GLU A 191 -14.04 -18.26 -10.23
N PRO A 192 -14.23 -19.34 -9.45
CA PRO A 192 -15.05 -19.28 -8.23
C PRO A 192 -14.54 -18.26 -7.21
N PHE A 193 -13.22 -18.12 -7.09
CA PHE A 193 -12.60 -17.11 -6.23
C PHE A 193 -12.81 -15.70 -6.81
N LEU A 194 -12.60 -15.51 -8.11
CA LEU A 194 -12.80 -14.21 -8.76
C LEU A 194 -14.25 -13.75 -8.69
N ALA A 195 -15.22 -14.65 -8.85
CA ALA A 195 -16.65 -14.35 -8.72
C ALA A 195 -16.99 -13.77 -7.34
N ASP A 196 -16.60 -14.47 -6.27
CA ASP A 196 -16.79 -14.01 -4.90
C ASP A 196 -16.01 -12.71 -4.60
N LEU A 197 -14.80 -12.57 -5.18
CA LEU A 197 -13.97 -11.38 -5.04
C LEU A 197 -14.68 -10.15 -5.62
N TYR A 198 -15.18 -10.25 -6.86
CA TYR A 198 -15.90 -9.15 -7.52
C TYR A 198 -17.23 -8.84 -6.84
N GLU A 199 -17.96 -9.85 -6.35
CA GLU A 199 -19.17 -9.61 -5.56
C GLU A 199 -18.85 -8.84 -4.27
N ALA A 200 -17.82 -9.26 -3.55
CA ALA A 200 -17.38 -8.58 -2.34
C ALA A 200 -16.90 -7.15 -2.66
N CYS A 201 -16.16 -6.93 -3.74
CA CYS A 201 -15.74 -5.59 -4.16
C CYS A 201 -16.95 -4.69 -4.44
N LYS A 202 -17.96 -5.18 -5.17
CA LYS A 202 -19.21 -4.44 -5.43
C LYS A 202 -19.93 -4.10 -4.13
N LEU A 203 -20.02 -5.06 -3.19
CA LEU A 203 -20.65 -4.85 -1.88
C LEU A 203 -19.96 -3.77 -1.06
N GLN A 204 -18.62 -3.66 -1.14
CA GLN A 204 -17.84 -2.65 -0.40
C GLN A 204 -17.58 -1.36 -1.20
N GLY A 205 -18.12 -1.24 -2.41
CA GLY A 205 -17.89 -0.08 -3.29
C GLY A 205 -16.46 0.04 -3.83
N ILE A 206 -15.67 -1.03 -3.81
CA ILE A 206 -14.29 -1.06 -4.30
C ILE A 206 -14.31 -1.18 -5.84
N PRO A 207 -13.66 -0.27 -6.57
CA PRO A 207 -13.77 -0.20 -8.03
C PRO A 207 -12.79 -1.15 -8.73
N ALA A 208 -12.85 -2.44 -8.40
CA ALA A 208 -12.05 -3.47 -9.06
C ALA A 208 -12.46 -3.62 -10.54
N ARG A 209 -11.47 -3.63 -11.44
CA ARG A 209 -11.68 -3.68 -12.89
C ARG A 209 -11.12 -4.98 -13.49
N THR A 210 -9.92 -4.92 -14.04
CA THR A 210 -9.35 -6.00 -14.85
C THR A 210 -8.58 -6.99 -13.97
N ALA A 211 -8.75 -8.29 -14.23
CA ALA A 211 -7.89 -9.34 -13.70
C ALA A 211 -6.87 -9.78 -14.75
N ILE A 212 -5.62 -9.98 -14.31
CA ILE A 212 -4.53 -10.45 -15.16
C ILE A 212 -3.83 -11.62 -14.46
N SER A 213 -3.56 -12.70 -15.22
CA SER A 213 -2.60 -13.72 -14.81
C SER A 213 -1.20 -13.18 -15.06
N GLU A 214 -0.39 -13.11 -14.02
CA GLU A 214 0.87 -12.36 -14.01
C GLU A 214 2.10 -13.21 -14.38
N TYR A 215 3.30 -12.60 -14.30
CA TYR A 215 4.59 -13.20 -14.67
C TYR A 215 5.09 -14.35 -13.77
N ALA A 216 4.20 -15.02 -13.03
CA ALA A 216 4.52 -16.24 -12.30
C ALA A 216 3.30 -17.16 -12.10
N PRO A 217 3.51 -18.48 -11.94
CA PRO A 217 2.46 -19.42 -11.59
C PRO A 217 1.66 -19.02 -10.35
N GLY A 218 0.33 -18.90 -10.48
CA GLY A 218 -0.57 -18.53 -9.39
C GLY A 218 -0.49 -17.08 -8.95
N GLN A 219 0.20 -16.21 -9.71
CA GLN A 219 0.21 -14.77 -9.50
C GLN A 219 -0.93 -14.11 -10.28
N VAL A 220 -1.63 -13.19 -9.63
CA VAL A 220 -2.77 -12.46 -10.16
C VAL A 220 -2.59 -10.97 -9.86
N GLU A 221 -3.00 -10.12 -10.79
CA GLU A 221 -3.15 -8.68 -10.58
C GLU A 221 -4.63 -8.29 -10.73
N ILE A 222 -5.08 -7.33 -9.91
CA ILE A 222 -6.33 -6.62 -10.12
C ILE A 222 -6.05 -5.12 -10.14
N THR A 223 -6.49 -4.45 -11.21
CA THR A 223 -6.46 -2.99 -11.33
C THR A 223 -7.64 -2.35 -10.61
N LEU A 224 -7.38 -1.34 -9.79
CA LEU A 224 -8.42 -0.46 -9.25
C LEU A 224 -8.59 0.79 -10.13
N GLU A 225 -9.82 1.25 -10.31
CA GLU A 225 -10.10 2.47 -11.07
C GLU A 225 -9.52 3.73 -10.38
N HIS A 226 -9.14 4.71 -11.20
CA HIS A 226 -8.66 6.00 -10.72
C HIS A 226 -9.74 6.74 -9.93
N ARG A 227 -9.34 7.31 -8.78
CA ARG A 227 -10.18 8.21 -7.99
C ARG A 227 -9.63 9.63 -8.05
N ALA A 228 -10.54 10.58 -8.22
CA ALA A 228 -10.22 12.01 -8.08
C ALA A 228 -9.88 12.40 -6.64
N ASP A 229 -10.22 11.55 -5.67
CA ASP A 229 -9.78 11.64 -4.28
C ASP A 229 -8.69 10.59 -4.02
N ALA A 230 -7.44 11.04 -3.93
CA ALA A 230 -6.29 10.18 -3.65
C ALA A 230 -6.37 9.48 -2.28
N LEU A 231 -6.98 10.11 -1.27
CA LEU A 231 -7.13 9.50 0.04
C LEU A 231 -8.15 8.35 -0.02
N GLN A 232 -9.26 8.57 -0.75
CA GLN A 232 -10.23 7.51 -1.04
C GLN A 232 -9.58 6.34 -1.82
N ALA A 233 -8.73 6.62 -2.81
CA ALA A 233 -8.04 5.57 -3.56
C ALA A 233 -7.24 4.64 -2.63
N MET A 234 -6.54 5.22 -1.64
CA MET A 234 -5.71 4.43 -0.71
C MET A 234 -6.55 3.73 0.36
N ASP A 235 -7.64 4.35 0.81
CA ASP A 235 -8.67 3.71 1.63
C ASP A 235 -9.22 2.45 0.94
N GLU A 236 -9.51 2.54 -0.36
CA GLU A 236 -9.98 1.42 -1.19
C GLU A 236 -8.88 0.36 -1.40
N ALA A 237 -7.63 0.74 -1.64
CA ALA A 237 -6.52 -0.20 -1.81
C ALA A 237 -6.25 -1.05 -0.54
N VAL A 238 -6.31 -0.44 0.65
CA VAL A 238 -6.21 -1.15 1.93
C VAL A 238 -7.37 -2.13 2.10
N ARG A 239 -8.60 -1.67 1.90
CA ARG A 239 -9.79 -2.53 2.02
C ARG A 239 -9.77 -3.66 1.00
N TYR A 240 -9.31 -3.39 -0.22
CA TYR A 240 -9.13 -4.38 -1.27
C TYR A 240 -8.17 -5.49 -0.83
N LYS A 241 -6.97 -5.15 -0.34
CA LYS A 241 -6.00 -6.14 0.17
C LYS A 241 -6.58 -7.01 1.29
N ARG A 242 -7.36 -6.40 2.20
CA ARG A 242 -8.07 -7.12 3.27
C ARG A 242 -9.14 -8.07 2.71
N LEU A 243 -9.92 -7.60 1.75
CA LEU A 243 -10.98 -8.33 1.09
C LEU A 243 -10.43 -9.54 0.33
N VAL A 244 -9.37 -9.37 -0.47
CA VAL A 244 -8.70 -10.46 -1.19
C VAL A 244 -8.27 -11.57 -0.24
N LYS A 245 -7.64 -11.23 0.89
CA LYS A 245 -7.24 -12.20 1.92
C LYS A 245 -8.44 -12.93 2.52
N GLY A 246 -9.53 -12.20 2.79
CA GLY A 246 -10.76 -12.76 3.33
C GLY A 246 -11.43 -13.76 2.39
N VAL A 247 -11.59 -13.38 1.12
CA VAL A 247 -12.20 -14.23 0.10
C VAL A 247 -11.29 -15.44 -0.21
N ALA A 248 -9.97 -15.24 -0.34
CA ALA A 248 -9.04 -16.36 -0.54
C ALA A 248 -9.13 -17.38 0.59
N HIS A 249 -9.24 -16.91 1.84
CA HIS A 249 -9.43 -17.77 3.00
C HIS A 249 -10.74 -18.59 2.93
N LYS A 250 -11.86 -17.98 2.50
CA LYS A 250 -13.14 -18.67 2.27
C LYS A 250 -12.99 -19.81 1.26
N HIS A 251 -12.14 -19.63 0.26
CA HIS A 251 -11.83 -20.63 -0.77
C HIS A 251 -10.69 -21.59 -0.39
N GLY A 252 -10.25 -21.61 0.88
CA GLY A 252 -9.20 -22.53 1.33
C GLY A 252 -7.80 -22.18 0.81
N MET A 253 -7.59 -20.95 0.34
CA MET A 253 -6.32 -20.43 -0.17
C MET A 253 -5.72 -19.38 0.78
N ILE A 254 -4.48 -18.99 0.51
CA ILE A 254 -3.79 -17.86 1.16
C ILE A 254 -3.45 -16.83 0.08
N ALA A 255 -3.98 -15.61 0.19
CA ALA A 255 -3.53 -14.50 -0.65
C ALA A 255 -2.26 -13.87 -0.06
N CYS A 256 -1.18 -13.87 -0.85
CA CYS A 256 0.15 -13.42 -0.44
C CYS A 256 0.57 -12.18 -1.23
N PHE A 257 0.72 -11.06 -0.52
CA PHE A 257 1.22 -9.78 -1.04
C PHE A 257 2.67 -9.51 -0.62
N MET A 258 3.42 -10.57 -0.30
CA MET A 258 4.83 -10.48 0.05
C MET A 258 5.61 -10.10 -1.22
N ALA A 259 6.48 -9.11 -1.15
CA ALA A 259 7.16 -8.55 -2.34
C ALA A 259 7.95 -9.59 -3.14
N LYS A 260 8.50 -10.62 -2.51
CA LYS A 260 9.22 -11.73 -3.15
C LYS A 260 8.97 -13.03 -2.39
N PRO A 261 7.87 -13.75 -2.66
CA PRO A 261 7.50 -14.95 -1.91
C PRO A 261 8.31 -16.19 -2.32
N PHE A 262 8.80 -16.22 -3.56
CA PHE A 262 9.64 -17.28 -4.12
C PHE A 262 10.94 -16.68 -4.63
N ASP A 263 12.06 -17.37 -4.43
CA ASP A 263 13.39 -16.91 -4.84
C ASP A 263 13.54 -16.88 -6.36
N ASP A 264 12.99 -17.87 -7.06
CA ASP A 264 13.11 -18.09 -8.50
C ASP A 264 11.96 -17.53 -9.36
N LEU A 265 10.83 -17.12 -8.77
CA LEU A 265 9.67 -16.55 -9.49
C LEU A 265 9.58 -15.03 -9.36
N ALA A 266 8.70 -14.38 -10.14
CA ALA A 266 8.49 -12.93 -10.07
C ALA A 266 8.14 -12.43 -8.65
N GLY A 267 8.36 -11.14 -8.40
CA GLY A 267 7.90 -10.50 -7.17
C GLY A 267 6.48 -9.97 -7.30
N THR A 268 5.93 -9.42 -6.21
CA THR A 268 4.64 -8.71 -6.21
C THR A 268 4.83 -7.20 -6.07
N GLY A 269 4.30 -6.46 -7.04
CA GLY A 269 4.26 -5.00 -7.06
C GLY A 269 2.94 -4.41 -6.56
N MET A 270 3.01 -3.14 -6.15
CA MET A 270 1.86 -2.25 -6.07
C MET A 270 2.13 -1.08 -7.01
N HIS A 271 1.77 -1.19 -8.28
CA HIS A 271 1.99 -0.07 -9.21
C HIS A 271 1.02 1.05 -8.88
N MET A 272 1.56 2.24 -8.66
CA MET A 272 0.79 3.40 -8.21
C MET A 272 0.70 4.40 -9.35
N HIS A 273 -0.53 4.67 -9.79
CA HIS A 273 -0.81 5.59 -10.88
C HIS A 273 -1.21 6.93 -10.30
N VAL A 274 -0.62 8.02 -10.82
CA VAL A 274 -0.87 9.36 -10.31
C VAL A 274 -0.89 10.40 -11.42
N SER A 275 -1.91 11.26 -11.37
CA SER A 275 -1.96 12.52 -12.11
C SER A 275 -2.41 13.66 -11.20
N LEU A 276 -2.26 14.90 -11.67
CA LEU A 276 -2.78 16.08 -10.99
C LEU A 276 -3.89 16.69 -11.83
N ALA A 277 -5.07 16.87 -11.23
CA ALA A 277 -6.16 17.63 -11.83
C ALA A 277 -6.17 19.07 -11.30
N ASP A 278 -6.91 19.95 -11.99
CA ASP A 278 -7.34 21.24 -11.46
C ASP A 278 -8.67 21.13 -10.69
N SER A 279 -9.19 22.27 -10.21
CA SER A 279 -10.46 22.34 -9.48
C SER A 279 -11.68 21.94 -10.30
N GLU A 280 -11.57 21.89 -11.62
CA GLU A 280 -12.64 21.46 -12.55
C GLU A 280 -12.50 19.96 -12.90
N GLY A 281 -11.48 19.27 -12.36
CA GLY A 281 -11.21 17.86 -12.64
C GLY A 281 -10.45 17.62 -13.95
N ARG A 282 -9.89 18.65 -14.59
CA ARG A 282 -9.11 18.50 -15.83
C ARG A 282 -7.70 18.07 -15.49
N ASN A 283 -7.22 17.01 -16.15
CA ASN A 283 -5.86 16.50 -15.95
C ASN A 283 -4.79 17.49 -16.46
N LEU A 284 -3.99 18.03 -15.55
CA LEU A 284 -2.90 18.99 -15.82
C LEU A 284 -1.66 18.35 -16.46
N PHE A 285 -1.58 17.02 -16.45
CA PHE A 285 -0.56 16.28 -17.19
C PHE A 285 -0.97 16.01 -18.65
N ALA A 286 -2.22 16.28 -19.01
CA ALA A 286 -2.74 15.96 -20.33
C ALA A 286 -1.95 16.68 -21.44
N SER A 287 -1.48 15.91 -22.42
CA SER A 287 -0.67 16.41 -23.54
C SER A 287 -0.68 15.43 -24.71
N GLU A 288 -0.74 15.98 -25.93
CA GLU A 288 -0.50 15.24 -27.16
C GLU A 288 0.96 14.77 -27.27
N ALA A 289 1.91 15.51 -26.67
CA ALA A 289 3.29 15.07 -26.55
C ALA A 289 3.38 13.88 -25.60
N ALA A 290 4.00 12.79 -26.05
CA ALA A 290 4.07 11.55 -25.30
C ALA A 290 4.87 11.68 -23.98
N GLU A 291 5.85 12.58 -23.95
CA GLU A 291 6.63 12.94 -22.76
C GLU A 291 5.88 13.82 -21.74
N GLY A 292 4.64 14.22 -22.03
CA GLY A 292 3.80 15.00 -21.12
C GLY A 292 4.05 16.51 -21.13
N THR A 293 3.41 17.22 -20.19
CA THR A 293 3.57 18.67 -19.96
C THR A 293 4.85 18.97 -19.16
N PRO A 294 5.32 20.24 -19.09
CA PRO A 294 6.38 20.63 -18.16
C PRO A 294 6.07 20.25 -16.71
N LEU A 295 4.79 20.34 -16.30
CA LEU A 295 4.35 19.93 -14.96
C LEU A 295 4.54 18.42 -14.73
N LEU A 296 4.20 17.58 -15.71
CA LEU A 296 4.47 16.14 -15.62
C LEU A 296 5.98 15.88 -15.49
N LYS A 297 6.81 16.56 -16.28
CA LYS A 297 8.27 16.39 -16.21
C LYS A 297 8.81 16.79 -14.84
N GLN A 298 8.37 17.92 -14.30
CA GLN A 298 8.71 18.38 -12.96
C GLN A 298 8.30 17.37 -11.89
N ALA A 299 7.09 16.82 -11.98
CA ALA A 299 6.61 15.77 -11.09
C ALA A 299 7.53 14.53 -11.14
N VAL A 300 7.92 14.07 -12.33
CA VAL A 300 8.90 12.98 -12.50
C VAL A 300 10.26 13.35 -11.90
N GLY A 301 10.77 14.57 -12.13
CA GLY A 301 12.04 15.03 -11.61
C GLY A 301 12.08 15.05 -10.08
N GLY A 302 10.97 15.46 -9.46
CA GLY A 302 10.74 15.36 -8.03
C GLY A 302 10.82 13.94 -7.49
N LEU A 303 10.07 13.02 -8.11
CA LEU A 303 10.07 11.61 -7.73
C LEU A 303 11.46 10.98 -7.81
N LEU A 304 12.21 11.26 -8.89
CA LEU A 304 13.59 10.79 -9.04
C LEU A 304 14.51 11.35 -7.93
N ALA A 305 14.40 12.65 -7.64
CA ALA A 305 15.21 13.31 -6.62
C ALA A 305 14.94 12.83 -5.19
N THR A 306 13.73 12.33 -4.91
CA THR A 306 13.31 11.87 -3.57
C THR A 306 13.34 10.35 -3.42
N LEU A 307 13.75 9.62 -4.46
CA LEU A 307 13.56 8.18 -4.51
C LEU A 307 14.29 7.43 -3.40
N LEU A 308 15.58 7.74 -3.20
CA LEU A 308 16.38 7.11 -2.15
C LEU A 308 15.84 7.45 -0.75
N ASP A 309 15.50 8.72 -0.51
CA ASP A 309 14.94 9.20 0.74
C ASP A 309 13.59 8.54 1.07
N SER A 310 12.83 8.14 0.05
CA SER A 310 11.51 7.51 0.19
C SER A 310 11.55 5.98 0.11
N LEU A 311 12.69 5.38 -0.21
CA LEU A 311 12.75 3.96 -0.61
C LEU A 311 12.26 3.02 0.49
N LEU A 312 12.48 3.35 1.76
CA LEU A 312 11.99 2.57 2.90
C LEU A 312 10.45 2.55 2.99
N LEU A 313 9.77 3.60 2.52
CA LEU A 313 8.30 3.66 2.50
C LEU A 313 7.72 2.77 1.38
N PHE A 314 8.49 2.53 0.31
CA PHE A 314 8.12 1.67 -0.83
C PHE A 314 8.55 0.20 -0.64
N CYS A 315 9.61 -0.02 0.15
CA CYS A 315 10.24 -1.31 0.43
C CYS A 315 10.44 -1.45 1.95
N PRO A 316 9.38 -1.77 2.71
CA PRO A 316 9.37 -1.54 4.16
C PRO A 316 10.11 -2.60 4.99
N ASN A 317 10.64 -3.67 4.38
CA ASN A 317 11.27 -4.78 5.09
C ASN A 317 12.33 -5.50 4.23
N ALA A 318 13.08 -6.43 4.83
CA ALA A 318 14.15 -7.18 4.16
C ALA A 318 13.70 -7.94 2.89
N ASN A 319 12.46 -8.44 2.84
CA ASN A 319 11.96 -9.16 1.68
C ASN A 319 11.79 -8.27 0.45
N SER A 320 11.39 -7.01 0.65
CA SER A 320 11.10 -6.05 -0.42
C SER A 320 12.28 -5.87 -1.38
N TYR A 321 13.50 -5.82 -0.85
CA TYR A 321 14.74 -5.62 -1.62
C TYR A 321 15.12 -6.81 -2.50
N ARG A 322 14.62 -8.02 -2.20
CA ARG A 322 14.86 -9.22 -3.03
C ARG A 322 14.13 -9.15 -4.37
N ARG A 323 13.23 -8.18 -4.55
CA ARG A 323 12.52 -7.92 -5.80
C ARG A 323 13.41 -7.25 -6.85
N PHE A 324 14.47 -6.54 -6.45
CA PHE A 324 15.36 -5.81 -7.37
C PHE A 324 16.32 -6.77 -8.10
N GLN A 325 15.78 -7.50 -9.07
CA GLN A 325 16.51 -8.41 -9.95
C GLN A 325 16.37 -7.95 -11.41
N SER A 326 17.42 -8.10 -12.21
CA SER A 326 17.33 -7.82 -13.65
C SER A 326 16.33 -8.76 -14.32
N ASN A 327 15.61 -8.25 -15.32
CA ASN A 327 14.62 -9.00 -16.12
C ASN A 327 13.43 -9.54 -15.32
N SER A 328 13.12 -8.98 -14.15
CA SER A 328 11.97 -9.38 -13.32
C SER A 328 10.83 -8.35 -13.31
N TYR A 329 10.82 -7.41 -14.27
CA TYR A 329 9.89 -6.26 -14.34
C TYR A 329 9.93 -5.30 -13.13
N ALA A 330 10.87 -5.51 -12.21
CA ALA A 330 11.13 -4.66 -11.06
C ALA A 330 12.23 -3.64 -11.39
N PRO A 331 12.03 -2.37 -11.04
CA PRO A 331 13.01 -1.34 -11.37
C PRO A 331 14.31 -1.48 -10.56
N LEU A 332 15.44 -1.11 -11.18
CA LEU A 332 16.78 -1.22 -10.58
C LEU A 332 17.50 0.11 -10.36
N ALA A 333 17.00 1.20 -10.91
CA ALA A 333 17.66 2.51 -10.92
C ALA A 333 16.62 3.63 -10.96
N ALA A 334 17.02 4.84 -10.54
CA ALA A 334 16.21 6.05 -10.67
C ALA A 334 16.10 6.46 -12.15
N THR A 335 15.16 5.84 -12.87
CA THR A 335 14.95 6.05 -14.30
C THR A 335 13.49 6.29 -14.62
N TRP A 336 13.25 7.01 -15.72
CA TRP A 336 11.91 7.25 -16.23
C TRP A 336 11.85 7.08 -17.75
N GLY A 337 10.66 6.89 -18.29
CA GLY A 337 10.49 6.70 -19.72
C GLY A 337 9.02 6.63 -20.15
N VAL A 338 8.78 6.92 -21.42
CA VAL A 338 7.46 6.85 -22.04
C VAL A 338 7.21 5.44 -22.53
N ASP A 339 6.08 4.86 -22.12
CA ASP A 339 5.66 3.50 -22.43
C ASP A 339 6.73 2.41 -22.23
N ASN A 340 7.61 2.62 -21.24
CA ASN A 340 8.74 1.74 -20.97
C ASN A 340 8.55 0.99 -19.64
N ARG A 341 8.32 -0.33 -19.68
CA ARG A 341 8.14 -1.14 -18.45
C ARG A 341 9.45 -1.52 -17.74
N THR A 342 10.59 -1.07 -18.26
CA THR A 342 11.93 -1.38 -17.71
C THR A 342 12.51 -0.25 -16.85
N VAL A 343 11.73 0.81 -16.60
CA VAL A 343 12.11 1.96 -15.77
C VAL A 343 11.33 2.01 -14.45
N SER A 344 11.80 2.82 -13.50
CA SER A 344 11.13 3.08 -12.22
C SER A 344 9.82 3.83 -12.36
N LEU A 345 9.83 4.87 -13.21
CA LEU A 345 8.71 5.79 -13.42
C LEU A 345 8.29 5.73 -14.88
N ARG A 346 7.16 5.09 -15.17
CA ARG A 346 6.64 4.97 -16.53
C ARG A 346 5.58 6.03 -16.77
N VAL A 347 5.58 6.63 -17.96
CA VAL A 347 4.43 7.41 -18.46
C VAL A 347 3.71 6.51 -19.48
N PRO A 348 2.56 5.88 -19.14
CA PRO A 348 1.96 4.88 -20.01
C PRO A 348 1.49 5.41 -21.37
N GLY A 349 1.52 4.55 -22.38
CA GLY A 349 0.94 4.79 -23.69
C GLY A 349 -0.59 4.77 -23.63
N GLY A 350 -1.22 5.94 -23.57
CA GLY A 350 -2.67 6.12 -23.62
C GLY A 350 -3.07 7.44 -24.28
N PRO A 351 -4.38 7.72 -24.39
CA PRO A 351 -4.90 9.01 -24.90
C PRO A 351 -4.31 10.19 -24.14
N ALA A 352 -4.15 11.33 -24.82
CA ALA A 352 -3.58 12.56 -24.25
C ALA A 352 -4.23 13.01 -22.93
N THR A 353 -5.55 12.86 -22.80
CA THR A 353 -6.30 13.21 -21.59
C THR A 353 -6.00 12.33 -20.38
N SER A 354 -5.46 11.13 -20.60
CA SER A 354 -5.20 10.12 -19.57
C SER A 354 -3.77 10.13 -19.04
N ARG A 355 -2.91 11.09 -19.44
CA ARG A 355 -1.49 11.13 -19.05
C ARG A 355 -1.33 11.09 -17.53
N HIS A 356 -0.52 10.15 -17.06
CA HIS A 356 -0.23 9.94 -15.65
C HIS A 356 1.14 9.29 -15.51
N ILE A 357 1.66 9.27 -14.28
CA ILE A 357 2.89 8.58 -13.92
C ILE A 357 2.49 7.25 -13.26
N GLU A 358 3.11 6.17 -13.69
CA GLU A 358 3.07 4.85 -13.07
C GLU A 358 4.37 4.63 -12.29
N HIS A 359 4.27 4.59 -10.97
CA HIS A 359 5.37 4.33 -10.05
C HIS A 359 5.48 2.83 -9.75
N ARG A 360 6.57 2.20 -10.21
CA ARG A 360 6.72 0.73 -10.24
C ARG A 360 7.58 0.16 -9.12
N ILE A 361 8.04 1.00 -8.19
CA ILE A 361 9.02 0.64 -7.15
C ILE A 361 8.36 0.13 -5.87
N CYS A 362 7.07 0.38 -5.66
CA CYS A 362 6.38 -0.10 -4.46
C CYS A 362 6.19 -1.61 -4.53
N GLY A 363 6.57 -2.31 -3.46
CA GLY A 363 6.14 -3.70 -3.26
C GLY A 363 4.69 -3.75 -2.83
N ALA A 364 4.01 -4.87 -3.09
CA ALA A 364 2.65 -5.10 -2.61
C ALA A 364 2.56 -5.18 -1.07
N ASP A 365 3.70 -5.28 -0.38
CA ASP A 365 3.88 -5.27 1.06
C ASP A 365 4.00 -3.85 1.66
N ALA A 366 4.12 -2.82 0.84
CA ALA A 366 4.13 -1.42 1.29
C ALA A 366 2.77 -1.01 1.90
N ASN A 367 2.82 -0.02 2.81
CA ASN A 367 1.63 0.65 3.30
C ASN A 367 1.13 1.63 2.21
N PRO A 368 -0.08 1.45 1.64
CA PRO A 368 -0.58 2.30 0.56
C PRO A 368 -0.60 3.80 0.90
N TYR A 369 -0.94 4.17 2.15
CA TYR A 369 -0.97 5.57 2.55
C TYR A 369 0.43 6.20 2.56
N LEU A 370 1.42 5.49 3.11
CA LEU A 370 2.80 5.99 3.19
C LEU A 370 3.44 6.07 1.80
N ALA A 371 3.20 5.07 0.95
CA ALA A 371 3.65 5.08 -0.43
C ALA A 371 3.04 6.26 -1.21
N ALA A 372 1.73 6.47 -1.10
CA ALA A 372 1.07 7.61 -1.73
C ALA A 372 1.57 8.96 -1.19
N ALA A 373 1.76 9.08 0.13
CA ALA A 373 2.25 10.31 0.75
C ALA A 373 3.66 10.66 0.22
N ALA A 374 4.55 9.67 0.10
CA ALA A 374 5.88 9.87 -0.47
C ALA A 374 5.86 10.23 -1.96
N ILE A 375 5.02 9.57 -2.75
CA ILE A 375 4.85 9.88 -4.18
C ILE A 375 4.37 11.32 -4.36
N LEU A 376 3.29 11.70 -3.67
CA LEU A 376 2.70 13.04 -3.79
C LEU A 376 3.64 14.13 -3.28
N ALA A 377 4.36 13.89 -2.19
CA ALA A 377 5.37 14.82 -1.70
C ALA A 377 6.59 14.94 -2.63
N GLY A 378 7.01 13.83 -3.25
CA GLY A 378 8.07 13.84 -4.26
C GLY A 378 7.66 14.67 -5.48
N ILE A 379 6.42 14.50 -5.95
CA ILE A 379 5.84 15.33 -7.02
C ILE A 379 5.85 16.81 -6.62
N HIS A 380 5.38 17.15 -5.41
CA HIS A 380 5.37 18.52 -4.91
C HIS A 380 6.78 19.14 -4.90
N ARG A 381 7.79 18.41 -4.41
CA ARG A 381 9.20 18.86 -4.45
C ARG A 381 9.65 19.17 -5.87
N GLY A 382 9.28 18.32 -6.83
CA GLY A 382 9.59 18.50 -8.24
C GLY A 382 8.99 19.76 -8.84
N ILE A 383 7.73 20.03 -8.52
CA ILE A 383 7.00 21.22 -9.00
C ILE A 383 7.60 22.49 -8.39
N VAL A 384 7.76 22.54 -7.06
CA VAL A 384 8.32 23.70 -6.36
C VAL A 384 9.75 23.99 -6.82
N GLY A 385 10.56 22.95 -6.99
CA GLY A 385 11.95 23.06 -7.44
C GLY A 385 12.12 23.17 -8.96
N GLN A 386 11.04 23.06 -9.74
CA GLN A 386 11.04 22.96 -11.20
C GLN A 386 12.08 21.95 -11.74
N LEU A 387 12.16 20.79 -11.10
CA LEU A 387 13.23 19.82 -11.34
C LEU A 387 13.10 19.17 -12.71
N ASP A 388 14.21 19.12 -13.46
CA ASP A 388 14.28 18.42 -14.74
C ASP A 388 14.58 16.92 -14.50
N PRO A 389 13.74 15.99 -14.98
CA PRO A 389 13.99 14.56 -14.86
C PRO A 389 15.10 14.06 -15.82
N GLY A 390 15.64 14.93 -16.67
CA GLY A 390 16.58 14.57 -17.72
C GLY A 390 15.91 13.81 -18.87
N ALA A 391 16.70 13.24 -19.76
CA ALA A 391 16.18 12.51 -20.91
C ALA A 391 15.45 11.22 -20.48
N PRO A 392 14.30 10.88 -21.10
CA PRO A 392 13.66 9.61 -20.89
C PRO A 392 14.54 8.46 -21.43
N VAL A 393 14.47 7.31 -20.79
CA VAL A 393 15.17 6.11 -21.25
C VAL A 393 14.45 5.49 -22.45
N GLU A 394 15.16 5.38 -23.58
CA GLU A 394 14.71 4.65 -24.76
C GLU A 394 15.26 3.22 -24.78
N GLY A 395 14.46 2.24 -25.21
CA GLY A 395 14.87 0.83 -25.23
C GLY A 395 14.94 0.19 -23.84
N ASN A 396 15.98 -0.61 -23.58
CA ASN A 396 16.08 -1.39 -22.34
C ASN A 396 16.75 -0.59 -21.21
N GLY A 397 15.97 -0.17 -20.22
CA GLY A 397 16.43 0.55 -19.04
C GLY A 397 17.29 -0.26 -18.09
N TYR A 398 17.21 -1.60 -18.11
CA TYR A 398 18.13 -2.45 -17.33
C TYR A 398 19.56 -2.34 -17.82
N ALA A 399 19.75 -2.20 -19.14
CA ALA A 399 21.08 -2.07 -19.76
C ALA A 399 21.66 -0.66 -19.60
N GLN A 400 20.81 0.33 -19.31
CA GLN A 400 21.17 1.74 -19.18
C GLN A 400 21.11 2.23 -17.73
N ALA A 401 20.93 1.32 -16.77
CA ALA A 401 20.93 1.65 -15.36
C ALA A 401 22.30 2.23 -14.97
N GLY A 402 22.32 3.53 -14.64
CA GLY A 402 23.47 4.20 -14.05
C GLY A 402 23.67 3.75 -12.60
N GLU A 403 23.43 4.65 -11.66
CA GLU A 403 23.41 4.29 -10.24
C GLU A 403 22.20 3.41 -9.91
N ARG A 404 22.46 2.27 -9.28
CA ARG A 404 21.42 1.31 -8.89
C ARG A 404 20.82 1.67 -7.55
N LEU A 405 19.55 1.35 -7.37
CA LEU A 405 18.88 1.42 -6.08
C LEU A 405 19.54 0.46 -5.09
N PRO A 406 19.65 0.85 -3.80
CA PRO A 406 20.12 -0.06 -2.76
C PRO A 406 19.27 -1.32 -2.72
N THR A 407 19.94 -2.46 -2.59
CA THR A 407 19.33 -3.79 -2.45
C THR A 407 19.37 -4.29 -1.01
N ASP A 408 19.56 -3.39 -0.05
CA ASP A 408 19.62 -3.70 1.37
C ASP A 408 18.76 -2.74 2.20
N TRP A 409 18.20 -3.27 3.28
CA TRP A 409 17.26 -2.57 4.14
C TRP A 409 17.92 -1.50 5.03
N LEU A 410 19.17 -1.69 5.42
CA LEU A 410 19.83 -0.75 6.33
C LEU A 410 20.16 0.56 5.63
N THR A 411 20.57 0.51 4.36
CA THR A 411 20.90 1.69 3.55
C THR A 411 19.69 2.60 3.38
N SER A 412 18.52 2.05 3.03
CA SER A 412 17.29 2.85 2.90
C SER A 412 16.81 3.43 4.23
N LEU A 413 16.95 2.68 5.32
CA LEU A 413 16.63 3.16 6.67
C LEU A 413 17.50 4.36 7.05
N ARG A 414 18.81 4.28 6.80
CA ARG A 414 19.74 5.39 7.05
C ARG A 414 19.48 6.58 6.13
N ALA A 415 19.13 6.34 4.88
CA ALA A 415 18.77 7.40 3.94
C ALA A 415 17.55 8.21 4.43
N LEU A 416 16.46 7.52 4.82
CA LEU A 416 15.28 8.18 5.37
C LEU A 416 15.59 8.92 6.69
N GLU A 417 16.39 8.32 7.59
CA GLU A 417 16.80 8.96 8.86
C GLU A 417 17.62 10.25 8.64
N GLY A 418 18.50 10.24 7.63
CA GLY A 418 19.36 11.37 7.29
C GLY A 418 18.69 12.45 6.42
N SER A 419 17.50 12.19 5.87
CA SER A 419 16.88 13.09 4.91
C SER A 419 16.24 14.31 5.58
N ALA A 420 16.79 15.49 5.29
CA ALA A 420 16.18 16.77 5.68
C ALA A 420 14.82 16.97 4.99
N TRP A 421 14.70 16.59 3.71
CA TRP A 421 13.46 16.68 2.97
C TRP A 421 12.35 15.83 3.61
N ALA A 422 12.64 14.57 3.95
CA ALA A 422 11.68 13.70 4.61
C ALA A 422 11.22 14.29 5.95
N ARG A 423 12.15 14.88 6.71
CA ARG A 423 11.83 15.52 8.00
C ARG A 423 10.90 16.72 7.84
N ASP A 424 11.15 17.58 6.87
CA ASP A 424 10.34 18.76 6.60
C ASP A 424 8.95 18.39 6.05
N THR A 425 8.88 17.33 5.24
CA THR A 425 7.65 16.87 4.59
C THR A 425 6.77 16.02 5.52
N PHE A 426 7.35 14.97 6.12
CA PHE A 426 6.60 14.00 6.92
C PHE A 426 6.51 14.40 8.40
N GLY A 427 7.35 15.31 8.86
CA GLY A 427 7.39 15.77 10.24
C GLY A 427 8.25 14.86 11.11
N SER A 428 8.94 15.48 12.08
CA SER A 428 9.89 14.76 12.96
C SER A 428 9.20 13.73 13.86
N GLU A 429 7.98 14.01 14.31
CA GLU A 429 7.22 13.11 15.19
C GLU A 429 6.82 11.81 14.48
N PHE A 430 6.23 11.91 13.28
CA PHE A 430 5.91 10.74 12.46
C PHE A 430 7.16 9.92 12.15
N LEU A 431 8.24 10.57 11.68
CA LEU A 431 9.48 9.87 11.36
C LEU A 431 10.12 9.21 12.58
N GLY A 432 10.04 9.83 13.75
CA GLY A 432 10.53 9.25 15.00
C GLY A 432 9.90 7.90 15.28
N VAL A 433 8.56 7.83 15.23
CA VAL A 433 7.81 6.58 15.43
C VAL A 433 8.14 5.57 14.33
N TYR A 434 8.03 5.97 13.06
CA TYR A 434 8.23 5.07 11.92
C TYR A 434 9.64 4.47 11.89
N LEU A 435 10.68 5.28 12.10
CA LEU A 435 12.07 4.83 12.12
C LEU A 435 12.37 3.95 13.35
N ALA A 436 11.76 4.23 14.50
CA ALA A 436 11.89 3.38 15.67
C ALA A 436 11.36 1.96 15.39
N VAL A 437 10.16 1.87 14.78
CA VAL A 437 9.56 0.59 14.36
C VAL A 437 10.46 -0.13 13.37
N LYS A 438 10.85 0.53 12.29
CA LYS A 438 11.70 -0.08 11.24
C LYS A 438 13.05 -0.55 11.77
N ARG A 439 13.63 0.16 12.74
CA ARG A 439 14.88 -0.23 13.39
C ARG A 439 14.72 -1.44 14.31
N ALA A 440 13.62 -1.54 15.04
CA ALA A 440 13.31 -2.70 15.85
C ALA A 440 13.15 -3.96 14.98
N GLU A 441 12.38 -3.85 13.90
CA GLU A 441 12.17 -4.94 12.95
C GLU A 441 13.47 -5.35 12.24
N TYR A 442 14.29 -4.38 11.83
CA TYR A 442 15.61 -4.66 11.23
C TYR A 442 16.49 -5.46 12.18
N ARG A 443 16.56 -5.07 13.46
CA ARG A 443 17.35 -5.79 14.47
C ARG A 443 16.81 -7.20 14.72
N GLN A 444 15.49 -7.36 14.80
CA GLN A 444 14.84 -8.66 14.97
C GLN A 444 15.18 -9.58 13.79
N PHE A 445 15.02 -9.10 12.56
CA PHE A 445 15.32 -9.86 11.35
C PHE A 445 16.81 -10.24 11.25
N MET A 446 17.72 -9.31 11.52
CA MET A 446 19.16 -9.58 11.46
C MET A 446 19.68 -10.46 12.60
N GLY A 447 18.95 -10.53 13.71
CA GLY A 447 19.27 -11.39 14.86
C GLY A 447 18.79 -12.84 14.69
N GLU A 448 17.93 -13.12 13.72
CA GLU A 448 17.40 -14.46 13.46
C GLU A 448 18.39 -15.28 12.59
N VAL A 449 18.72 -16.49 13.04
CA VAL A 449 19.53 -17.44 12.27
C VAL A 449 18.63 -18.18 11.27
N GLY A 450 18.82 -17.91 9.98
CA GLY A 450 17.98 -18.46 8.92
C GLY A 450 18.41 -19.86 8.46
N GLU A 451 17.56 -20.50 7.65
CA GLU A 451 17.88 -21.84 7.08
C GLU A 451 19.15 -21.80 6.21
N GLN A 452 19.40 -20.69 5.52
CA GLN A 452 20.57 -20.52 4.68
C GLN A 452 21.88 -20.55 5.48
N ASP A 453 21.88 -19.98 6.68
CA ASP A 453 23.03 -19.98 7.57
C ASP A 453 23.40 -21.41 7.96
N TRP A 454 22.41 -22.25 8.30
CA TRP A 454 22.66 -23.67 8.57
C TRP A 454 23.17 -24.42 7.34
N ARG A 455 22.56 -24.21 6.16
CA ARG A 455 22.97 -24.88 4.91
C ARG A 455 24.43 -24.59 4.54
N TRP A 456 24.91 -23.37 4.81
CA TRP A 456 26.27 -22.97 4.48
C TRP A 456 27.26 -23.27 5.61
N TYR A 457 26.92 -22.94 6.86
CA TYR A 457 27.92 -22.86 7.92
C TYR A 457 27.91 -24.03 8.90
N LEU A 458 26.84 -24.82 9.01
CA LEU A 458 26.73 -25.90 10.01
C LEU A 458 27.89 -26.91 9.97
N HIS A 459 28.43 -27.18 8.78
CA HIS A 459 29.52 -28.13 8.57
C HIS A 459 30.77 -27.52 7.92
N GLN A 460 30.70 -26.29 7.41
CA GLN A 460 31.81 -25.68 6.67
C GLN A 460 32.57 -24.61 7.48
N ALA A 461 31.95 -24.00 8.48
CA ALA A 461 32.54 -22.92 9.27
C ALA A 461 33.49 -23.40 10.36
#